data_AF-Q2PGY4-F1
#
_entry.id   AF-Q2PGY4-F1
#
_cell.length_a   1.000
_cell.length_b   1.000
_cell.length_c   1.000
_cell.angle_alpha   90.00
_cell.angle_beta   90.00
_cell.angle_gamma   90.00
#
_symmetry.space_group_name_H-M   'P 1'
#
loop_
_entity.id
_entity.type
_entity.pdbx_description
1 polymer ?
#
loop_
_entity_poly.entity_id
_entity_poly.type
_entity_poly.pdbx_seq_one_letter_code
_entity_poly.pdbx_strand_id
1 'polypeptide(L)'
;FGSSSRSQFDQRGRVSGAAIRSYLLERSRVVQIADPERNYHCFYQLCDGASDEEAELLRLPPGPNRAQHFHYLNQSRCFELEGKSSNAEEYGKTRSAMRVIGISEDEQLSILRLLAAVLHLGNAEFREKGDKLRVAKHAEDTLETVASLLSCDRKKLQESLCTVRRKVGGETIKSALDVKAATVRRDTLAKTLYSKLFDWIVQKVNRSIGQDANAMAIIGVLDIYGFE
;
A
#
# COMPACT_ATOMS: atom_id res chain seq x y z
N PHE A 1 9.32 4.48 -8.79
CA PHE A 1 10.12 5.13 -7.73
C PHE A 1 11.54 5.22 -8.25
N GLY A 2 12.34 6.18 -7.81
CA GLY A 2 13.76 6.15 -8.15
C GLY A 2 14.47 5.04 -7.40
N SER A 3 15.41 4.35 -8.03
CA SER A 3 16.16 3.25 -7.43
C SER A 3 17.64 3.37 -7.76
N SER A 4 18.48 3.01 -6.79
CA SER A 4 19.91 2.77 -7.01
C SER A 4 20.21 1.36 -6.57
N SER A 5 20.56 0.52 -7.53
CA SER A 5 20.97 -0.86 -7.31
C SER A 5 22.47 -0.94 -7.41
N ARG A 6 23.14 -1.47 -6.39
CA ARG A 6 24.59 -1.65 -6.35
C ARG A 6 24.92 -3.12 -6.32
N SER A 7 25.62 -3.60 -7.34
CA SER A 7 26.20 -4.94 -7.37
C SER A 7 27.62 -4.89 -6.81
N GLN A 8 27.93 -5.82 -5.91
CA GLN A 8 29.21 -5.92 -5.22
C GLN A 8 30.00 -7.10 -5.78
N PHE A 9 31.31 -6.93 -5.94
CA PHE A 9 32.19 -7.93 -6.54
C PHE A 9 33.38 -8.26 -5.64
N ASP A 10 33.72 -9.55 -5.56
CA ASP A 10 34.89 -10.05 -4.83
C ASP A 10 36.21 -9.80 -5.59
N GLN A 11 37.33 -10.19 -4.98
CA GLN A 11 38.68 -10.10 -5.59
C GLN A 11 38.82 -10.83 -6.92
N ARG A 12 37.93 -11.78 -7.23
CA ARG A 12 37.93 -12.57 -8.47
C ARG A 12 36.94 -12.02 -9.50
N GLY A 13 36.30 -10.88 -9.23
CA GLY A 13 35.31 -10.26 -10.10
C GLY A 13 33.96 -10.99 -10.13
N ARG A 14 33.67 -11.84 -9.14
CA ARG A 14 32.37 -12.53 -9.02
C ARG A 14 31.41 -11.72 -8.17
N VAL A 15 30.12 -11.80 -8.45
CA VAL A 15 29.10 -11.14 -7.63
C VAL A 15 29.12 -11.73 -6.23
N SER A 16 29.33 -10.88 -5.23
CA SER A 16 29.42 -11.25 -3.82
C SER A 16 28.28 -10.69 -2.97
N GLY A 17 27.53 -9.72 -3.48
CA GLY A 17 26.34 -9.16 -2.81
C GLY A 17 25.68 -8.07 -3.64
N ALA A 18 24.57 -7.53 -3.15
CA ALA A 18 23.96 -6.34 -3.72
C ALA A 18 23.16 -5.52 -2.69
N ALA A 19 22.92 -4.25 -3.01
CA ALA A 19 22.08 -3.38 -2.22
C ALA A 19 21.18 -2.51 -3.11
N ILE A 20 19.90 -2.43 -2.77
CA ILE A 20 18.93 -1.56 -3.40
C ILE A 20 18.61 -0.41 -2.46
N ARG A 21 18.72 0.82 -2.95
CA ARG A 21 18.20 2.02 -2.30
C ARG A 21 17.05 2.58 -3.11
N SER A 22 15.92 2.78 -2.46
CA SER A 22 14.75 3.42 -3.07
C SER A 22 14.71 4.91 -2.73
N TYR A 23 14.21 5.70 -3.67
CA TYR A 23 14.06 7.14 -3.60
C TYR A 23 12.67 7.53 -4.08
N LEU A 24 12.07 8.53 -3.40
CA LEU A 24 10.88 9.24 -3.88
C LEU A 24 9.73 8.31 -4.33
N LEU A 25 9.24 7.46 -3.42
CA LEU A 25 7.96 6.79 -3.66
C LEU A 25 6.86 7.84 -3.79
N GLU A 26 6.15 7.83 -4.91
CA GLU A 26 5.06 8.76 -5.19
C GLU A 26 3.81 8.44 -4.35
N ARG A 27 3.80 8.87 -3.09
CA ARG A 27 2.73 8.55 -2.14
C ARG A 27 1.36 9.09 -2.57
N SER A 28 1.29 10.19 -3.32
CA SER A 28 0.03 10.75 -3.83
C SER A 28 -0.77 9.73 -4.64
N ARG A 29 -0.09 8.95 -5.50
CA ARG A 29 -0.69 7.96 -6.39
C ARG A 29 -1.55 6.91 -5.68
N VAL A 30 -1.24 6.62 -4.41
CA VAL A 30 -2.00 5.65 -3.59
C VAL A 30 -3.47 6.06 -3.43
N VAL A 31 -3.76 7.36 -3.32
CA VAL A 31 -5.11 7.84 -2.99
C VAL A 31 -5.75 8.67 -4.09
N GLN A 32 -4.95 9.13 -5.04
CA GLN A 32 -5.38 10.01 -6.11
C GLN A 32 -4.73 9.59 -7.41
N ILE A 33 -5.55 9.41 -8.44
CA ILE A 33 -5.11 9.08 -9.80
C ILE A 33 -5.79 10.04 -10.79
N ALA A 34 -5.09 10.41 -11.85
CA ALA A 34 -5.65 11.16 -12.97
C ALA A 34 -6.09 10.18 -14.06
N ASP A 35 -7.14 10.47 -14.84
CA ASP A 35 -7.47 9.70 -16.05
C ASP A 35 -6.54 10.14 -17.19
N PRO A 36 -5.86 9.25 -17.93
CA PRO A 36 -6.01 7.78 -18.00
C PRO A 36 -4.98 6.96 -17.20
N GLU A 37 -4.42 7.50 -16.12
CA GLU A 37 -3.43 6.81 -15.29
C GLU A 37 -4.03 5.80 -14.31
N ARG A 38 -3.18 4.87 -13.86
CA ARG A 38 -3.52 3.87 -12.84
C ARG A 38 -2.82 4.14 -11.51
N ASN A 39 -3.36 3.50 -10.48
CA ASN A 39 -2.66 3.29 -9.22
C ASN A 39 -1.54 2.23 -9.40
N TYR A 40 -0.83 1.88 -8.34
CA TYR A 40 0.20 0.83 -8.38
C TYR A 40 -0.37 -0.52 -8.80
N HIS A 41 0.39 -1.26 -9.62
CA HIS A 41 -0.05 -2.51 -10.24
C HIS A 41 -0.48 -3.59 -9.24
N CYS A 42 0.14 -3.63 -8.05
CA CYS A 42 -0.18 -4.62 -7.03
C CYS A 42 -1.65 -4.59 -6.58
N PHE A 43 -2.33 -3.43 -6.66
CA PHE A 43 -3.74 -3.34 -6.31
C PHE A 43 -4.63 -4.04 -7.34
N TYR A 44 -4.36 -3.83 -8.63
CA TYR A 44 -5.10 -4.50 -9.72
C TYR A 44 -4.78 -5.99 -9.78
N GLN A 45 -3.51 -6.36 -9.58
CA GLN A 45 -3.09 -7.75 -9.44
C GLN A 45 -3.81 -8.45 -8.30
N LEU A 46 -3.97 -7.79 -7.14
CA LEU A 46 -4.74 -8.33 -6.02
C LEU A 46 -6.23 -8.49 -6.37
N CYS A 47 -6.82 -7.50 -7.02
CA CYS A 47 -8.22 -7.55 -7.43
C CYS A 47 -8.52 -8.69 -8.41
N ASP A 48 -7.66 -8.90 -9.40
CA ASP A 48 -7.92 -9.82 -10.50
C ASP A 48 -7.30 -11.20 -10.28
N GLY A 49 -6.24 -11.30 -9.47
CA GLY A 49 -5.48 -12.52 -9.26
C GLY A 49 -5.82 -13.30 -7.98
N ALA A 50 -6.47 -12.68 -6.99
CA ALA A 50 -6.87 -13.37 -5.77
C ALA A 50 -7.96 -14.41 -6.07
N SER A 51 -7.80 -15.63 -5.53
CA SER A 51 -8.83 -16.66 -5.56
C SER A 51 -10.06 -16.21 -4.77
N ASP A 52 -11.21 -16.87 -4.95
CA ASP A 52 -12.42 -16.51 -4.19
C ASP A 52 -12.24 -16.70 -2.68
N GLU A 53 -11.50 -17.74 -2.26
CA GLU A 53 -11.15 -17.99 -0.86
C GLU A 53 -10.24 -16.86 -0.29
N GLU A 54 -9.24 -16.44 -1.05
CA GLU A 54 -8.33 -15.36 -0.65
C GLU A 54 -9.07 -14.01 -0.66
N ALA A 55 -9.95 -13.79 -1.63
CA ALA A 55 -10.80 -12.61 -1.71
C ALA A 55 -11.76 -12.53 -0.51
N GLU A 56 -12.36 -13.65 -0.07
CA GLU A 56 -13.19 -13.69 1.13
C GLU A 56 -12.39 -13.32 2.38
N LEU A 57 -11.20 -13.91 2.54
CA LEU A 57 -10.30 -13.63 3.65
C LEU A 57 -9.87 -12.16 3.71
N LEU A 58 -9.66 -11.55 2.54
CA LEU A 58 -9.27 -10.16 2.37
C LEU A 58 -10.46 -9.20 2.29
N ARG A 59 -11.70 -9.71 2.40
CA ARG A 59 -12.96 -8.98 2.29
C ARG A 59 -13.10 -8.21 0.97
N LEU A 60 -12.53 -8.73 -0.12
CA LEU A 60 -12.68 -8.11 -1.44
C LEU A 60 -14.11 -8.34 -1.97
N PRO A 61 -14.63 -7.45 -2.84
CA PRO A 61 -15.91 -7.66 -3.51
C PRO A 61 -15.96 -9.02 -4.24
N PRO A 62 -17.10 -9.72 -4.21
CA PRO A 62 -17.25 -10.97 -4.93
C PRO A 62 -17.34 -10.72 -6.45
N GLY A 63 -16.94 -11.73 -7.22
CA GLY A 63 -17.05 -11.71 -8.68
C GLY A 63 -15.93 -10.91 -9.38
N PRO A 64 -16.04 -10.74 -10.70
CA PRO A 64 -15.08 -10.00 -11.50
C PRO A 64 -15.18 -8.49 -11.24
N ASN A 65 -14.26 -7.70 -11.78
CA ASN A 65 -14.30 -6.23 -11.71
C ASN A 65 -14.23 -5.69 -10.26
N ARG A 66 -13.42 -6.33 -9.40
CA ARG A 66 -13.28 -5.93 -8.00
C ARG A 66 -12.67 -4.52 -7.86
N ALA A 67 -11.79 -4.13 -8.78
CA ALA A 67 -11.11 -2.84 -8.74
C ALA A 67 -12.08 -1.64 -8.81
N GLN A 68 -13.17 -1.77 -9.57
CA GLN A 68 -14.18 -0.74 -9.79
C GLN A 68 -14.93 -0.36 -8.50
N HIS A 69 -14.93 -1.23 -7.49
CA HIS A 69 -15.58 -0.99 -6.20
C HIS A 69 -14.73 -0.16 -5.23
N PHE A 70 -13.45 0.11 -5.55
CA PHE A 70 -12.56 0.82 -4.66
C PHE A 70 -12.30 2.24 -5.15
N HIS A 71 -12.57 3.23 -4.29
CA HIS A 71 -12.37 4.65 -4.56
C HIS A 71 -10.94 4.99 -5.01
N TYR A 72 -9.94 4.27 -4.51
CA TYR A 72 -8.54 4.49 -4.90
C TYR A 72 -8.16 3.90 -6.25
N LEU A 73 -9.03 3.12 -6.90
CA LEU A 73 -8.78 2.47 -8.19
C LEU A 73 -9.74 2.93 -9.28
N ASN A 74 -10.90 3.50 -8.94
CA ASN A 74 -11.97 3.83 -9.87
C ASN A 74 -12.07 5.32 -10.28
N GLN A 75 -11.06 6.13 -9.97
CA GLN A 75 -11.01 7.54 -10.39
C GLN A 75 -10.53 7.71 -11.85
N SER A 76 -9.98 6.64 -12.43
CA SER A 76 -9.67 6.51 -13.86
C SER A 76 -10.47 5.33 -14.45
N ARG A 77 -10.64 5.35 -15.77
CA ARG A 77 -11.22 4.25 -16.55
C ARG A 77 -10.18 3.20 -16.98
N CYS A 78 -8.89 3.41 -16.67
CA CYS A 78 -7.83 2.48 -16.99
C CYS A 78 -7.69 1.39 -15.91
N PHE A 79 -8.22 0.18 -16.19
CA PHE A 79 -8.09 -0.98 -15.29
C PHE A 79 -7.11 -2.03 -15.82
N GLU A 80 -6.95 -2.10 -17.14
CA GLU A 80 -6.05 -3.01 -17.86
C GLU A 80 -5.00 -2.23 -18.64
N LEU A 81 -3.87 -2.88 -18.97
CA LEU A 81 -2.86 -2.31 -19.87
C LEU A 81 -2.82 -3.11 -21.17
N GLU A 82 -3.13 -2.44 -22.27
CA GLU A 82 -3.04 -3.03 -23.60
C GLU A 82 -1.61 -3.52 -23.90
N GLY A 83 -1.50 -4.70 -24.50
CA GLY A 83 -0.22 -5.28 -24.90
C GLY A 83 0.65 -5.82 -23.75
N LYS A 84 0.11 -5.91 -22.52
CA LYS A 84 0.80 -6.55 -21.37
C LYS A 84 0.07 -7.80 -20.89
N SER A 85 0.78 -8.65 -20.15
CA SER A 85 0.20 -9.76 -19.40
C SER A 85 -0.95 -9.29 -18.51
N SER A 86 -1.93 -10.16 -18.28
CA SER A 86 -3.09 -9.83 -17.46
C SER A 86 -2.69 -9.58 -16.00
N ASN A 87 -3.46 -8.76 -15.29
CA ASN A 87 -3.21 -8.49 -13.87
C ASN A 87 -3.19 -9.79 -13.03
N ALA A 88 -4.02 -10.77 -13.38
CA ALA A 88 -4.06 -12.09 -12.73
C ALA A 88 -2.78 -12.92 -12.98
N GLU A 89 -2.23 -12.89 -14.20
CA GLU A 89 -0.95 -13.56 -14.49
C GLU A 89 0.20 -12.91 -13.72
N GLU A 90 0.25 -11.57 -13.71
CA GLU A 90 1.25 -10.80 -12.97
C GLU A 90 1.14 -10.98 -11.46
N TYR A 91 -0.05 -11.25 -10.93
CA TYR A 91 -0.24 -11.63 -9.53
C TYR A 91 0.49 -12.93 -9.18
N GLY A 92 0.32 -13.97 -10.01
CA GLY A 92 1.00 -15.26 -9.83
C GLY A 92 2.53 -15.14 -9.91
N LYS A 93 3.03 -14.32 -10.84
CA LYS A 93 4.46 -13.99 -10.94
C LYS A 93 4.96 -13.25 -9.70
N THR A 94 4.20 -12.26 -9.22
CA THR A 94 4.54 -11.49 -8.01
C THR A 94 4.60 -12.38 -6.77
N ARG A 95 3.62 -13.27 -6.56
CA ARG A 95 3.65 -14.25 -5.47
C ARG A 95 4.86 -15.17 -5.55
N SER A 96 5.17 -15.66 -6.75
CA SER A 96 6.32 -16.54 -6.97
C SER A 96 7.64 -15.82 -6.72
N ALA A 97 7.77 -14.57 -7.15
CA ALA A 97 8.94 -13.73 -6.86
C ALA A 97 9.10 -13.49 -5.35
N MET A 98 8.01 -13.23 -4.62
CA MET A 98 8.03 -13.08 -3.16
C MET A 98 8.59 -14.34 -2.46
N ARG A 99 8.22 -15.55 -2.91
CA ARG A 99 8.79 -16.79 -2.37
C ARG A 99 10.29 -16.90 -2.62
N VAL A 100 10.74 -16.57 -3.84
CA VAL A 100 12.17 -16.65 -4.21
C VAL A 100 13.03 -15.74 -3.34
N ILE A 101 12.55 -14.56 -2.98
CA ILE A 101 13.25 -13.61 -2.08
C ILE A 101 13.04 -13.91 -0.59
N GLY A 102 12.47 -15.08 -0.24
CA GLY A 102 12.30 -15.52 1.14
C GLY A 102 11.19 -14.80 1.92
N ILE A 103 10.17 -14.26 1.24
CA ILE A 103 8.93 -13.82 1.88
C ILE A 103 8.00 -15.04 2.00
N SER A 104 7.77 -15.48 3.24
CA SER A 104 6.93 -16.64 3.55
C SER A 104 5.47 -16.42 3.14
N GLU A 105 4.67 -17.49 3.03
CA GLU A 105 3.24 -17.36 2.68
C GLU A 105 2.46 -16.53 3.73
N ASP A 106 2.79 -16.64 5.02
CA ASP A 106 2.18 -15.81 6.08
C ASP A 106 2.54 -14.32 5.92
N GLU A 107 3.78 -14.03 5.54
CA GLU A 107 4.22 -12.67 5.24
C GLU A 107 3.55 -12.14 3.96
N GLN A 108 3.42 -12.97 2.92
CA GLN A 108 2.67 -12.60 1.71
C GLN A 108 1.22 -12.28 2.06
N LEU A 109 0.55 -13.13 2.83
CA LEU A 109 -0.81 -12.85 3.29
C LEU A 109 -0.89 -11.55 4.09
N SER A 110 0.10 -11.25 4.93
CA SER A 110 0.17 -9.98 5.68
C SER A 110 0.31 -8.76 4.76
N ILE A 111 1.11 -8.87 3.68
CA ILE A 111 1.23 -7.85 2.63
C ILE A 111 -0.13 -7.63 1.96
N LEU A 112 -0.79 -8.71 1.53
CA LEU A 112 -2.08 -8.67 0.86
C LEU A 112 -3.17 -8.08 1.75
N ARG A 113 -3.19 -8.43 3.05
CA ARG A 113 -4.09 -7.83 4.05
C ARG A 113 -3.90 -6.32 4.17
N LEU A 114 -2.66 -5.84 4.16
CA LEU A 114 -2.36 -4.41 4.23
C LEU A 114 -2.80 -3.69 2.94
N LEU A 115 -2.55 -4.29 1.77
CA LEU A 115 -3.04 -3.75 0.49
C LEU A 115 -4.57 -3.68 0.45
N ALA A 116 -5.27 -4.75 0.86
CA ALA A 116 -6.73 -4.76 0.97
C ALA A 116 -7.23 -3.71 1.97
N ALA A 117 -6.57 -3.55 3.12
CA ALA A 117 -6.93 -2.54 4.10
C ALA A 117 -6.78 -1.11 3.54
N VAL A 118 -5.76 -0.85 2.72
CA VAL A 118 -5.59 0.44 2.03
C VAL A 118 -6.75 0.70 1.07
N LEU A 119 -7.16 -0.31 0.29
CA LEU A 119 -8.29 -0.19 -0.64
C LEU A 119 -9.61 0.08 0.09
N HIS A 120 -9.91 -0.70 1.13
CA HIS A 120 -11.11 -0.51 1.96
C HIS A 120 -11.10 0.85 2.66
N LEU A 121 -9.95 1.31 3.15
CA LEU A 121 -9.84 2.61 3.79
C LEU A 121 -10.27 3.74 2.85
N GLY A 122 -10.01 3.64 1.54
CA GLY A 122 -10.44 4.63 0.54
C GLY A 122 -11.96 4.75 0.40
N ASN A 123 -12.72 3.70 0.72
CA ASN A 123 -14.18 3.68 0.70
C ASN A 123 -14.81 4.21 2.00
N ALA A 124 -14.01 4.56 3.01
CA ALA A 124 -14.53 5.17 4.23
C ALA A 124 -14.97 6.62 3.94
N GLU A 125 -16.27 6.87 4.04
CA GLU A 125 -16.88 8.20 3.90
C GLU A 125 -17.23 8.81 5.26
N PHE A 126 -17.14 10.13 5.36
CA PHE A 126 -17.44 10.88 6.58
C PHE A 126 -18.63 11.81 6.37
N ARG A 127 -19.45 11.99 7.40
CA ARG A 127 -20.60 12.91 7.42
C ARG A 127 -20.70 13.62 8.77
N GLU A 128 -21.23 14.84 8.73
CA GLU A 128 -21.54 15.61 9.93
C GLU A 128 -22.93 15.24 10.47
N LYS A 129 -23.04 15.10 11.78
CA LYS A 129 -24.31 14.91 12.49
C LYS A 129 -24.32 15.80 13.74
N GLY A 130 -24.79 17.04 13.57
CA GLY A 130 -24.62 18.10 14.57
C GLY A 130 -23.13 18.45 14.75
N ASP A 131 -22.69 18.71 15.98
CA ASP A 131 -21.28 19.04 16.30
C ASP A 131 -20.32 17.82 16.28
N LYS A 132 -20.77 16.68 15.74
CA LYS A 132 -19.98 15.44 15.71
C LYS A 132 -19.80 14.96 14.28
N LEU A 133 -18.54 14.68 13.93
CA LEU A 133 -18.21 13.92 12.73
C LEU A 133 -18.37 12.43 12.99
N ARG A 134 -19.00 11.73 12.05
CA ARG A 134 -19.13 10.29 12.06
C ARG A 134 -18.79 9.71 10.70
N VAL A 135 -18.48 8.42 10.70
CA VAL A 135 -18.41 7.65 9.47
C VAL A 135 -19.83 7.49 8.95
N ALA A 136 -20.01 7.59 7.64
CA ALA A 136 -21.31 7.46 7.02
C ALA A 136 -21.87 6.06 7.29
N LYS A 137 -23.20 5.95 7.46
CA LYS A 137 -23.84 4.70 7.86
C LYS A 137 -23.54 3.55 6.90
N HIS A 138 -23.47 3.84 5.59
CA HIS A 138 -23.14 2.85 4.56
C HIS A 138 -21.65 2.46 4.51
N ALA A 139 -20.80 3.16 5.28
CA ALA A 139 -19.36 2.91 5.38
C ALA A 139 -18.95 2.39 6.79
N GLU A 140 -19.91 2.07 7.67
CA GLU A 140 -19.61 1.48 8.98
C GLU A 140 -18.95 0.10 8.81
N ASP A 141 -19.46 -0.72 7.88
CA ASP A 141 -18.91 -2.04 7.55
C ASP A 141 -17.49 -1.96 6.98
N THR A 142 -17.19 -0.88 6.24
CA THR A 142 -15.85 -0.59 5.73
C THR A 142 -14.84 -0.45 6.87
N LEU A 143 -15.22 0.25 7.95
CA LEU A 143 -14.31 0.53 9.05
C LEU A 143 -14.09 -0.69 9.94
N GLU A 144 -15.11 -1.53 10.11
CA GLU A 144 -14.97 -2.87 10.71
C GLU A 144 -14.02 -3.74 9.89
N THR A 145 -14.18 -3.74 8.56
CA THR A 145 -13.32 -4.47 7.64
C THR A 145 -11.86 -4.02 7.75
N VAL A 146 -11.59 -2.71 7.72
CA VAL A 146 -10.23 -2.18 7.88
C VAL A 146 -9.66 -2.54 9.25
N ALA A 147 -10.44 -2.42 10.31
CA ALA A 147 -10.00 -2.76 11.67
C ALA A 147 -9.63 -4.25 11.79
N SER A 148 -10.43 -5.14 11.19
CA SER A 148 -10.17 -6.57 11.14
C SER A 148 -8.91 -6.91 10.35
N LEU A 149 -8.73 -6.31 9.16
CA LEU A 149 -7.55 -6.55 8.32
C LEU A 149 -6.25 -6.07 8.99
N LEU A 150 -6.30 -4.90 9.65
CA LEU A 150 -5.18 -4.32 10.40
C LEU A 150 -5.01 -4.90 11.83
N SER A 151 -5.91 -5.79 12.26
CA SER A 151 -5.95 -6.36 13.62
C SER A 151 -5.90 -5.27 14.71
N CYS A 152 -6.72 -4.22 14.56
CA CYS A 152 -6.77 -3.10 15.49
C CYS A 152 -8.19 -2.86 16.02
N ASP A 153 -8.30 -2.10 17.11
CA ASP A 153 -9.60 -1.76 17.69
C ASP A 153 -10.34 -0.75 16.80
N ARG A 154 -11.54 -1.13 16.34
CA ARG A 154 -12.38 -0.29 15.48
C ARG A 154 -12.70 1.07 16.09
N LYS A 155 -13.00 1.14 17.39
CA LYS A 155 -13.35 2.41 18.05
C LYS A 155 -12.14 3.33 18.06
N LYS A 156 -10.95 2.83 18.38
CA LYS A 156 -9.69 3.60 18.33
C LYS A 156 -9.36 4.06 16.92
N LEU A 157 -9.58 3.21 15.90
CA LEU A 157 -9.40 3.59 14.50
C LEU A 157 -10.35 4.73 14.12
N GLN A 158 -11.65 4.61 14.42
CA GLN A 158 -12.63 5.65 14.18
C GLN A 158 -12.27 6.95 14.91
N GLU A 159 -11.90 6.88 16.18
CA GLU A 159 -11.47 8.06 16.94
C GLU A 159 -10.25 8.74 16.33
N SER A 160 -9.26 7.96 15.87
CA SER A 160 -8.07 8.47 15.20
C SER A 160 -8.39 9.20 13.89
N LEU A 161 -9.40 8.74 13.16
CA LEU A 161 -9.84 9.33 11.90
C LEU A 161 -10.72 10.58 12.09
N CYS A 162 -11.59 10.58 13.11
CA CYS A 162 -12.62 11.61 13.26
C CYS A 162 -12.29 12.71 14.29
N THR A 163 -11.26 12.54 15.12
CA THR A 163 -10.96 13.48 16.20
C THR A 163 -9.53 14.00 16.16
N VAL A 164 -9.32 15.19 16.74
CA VAL A 164 -8.00 15.76 16.99
C VAL A 164 -7.84 16.05 18.47
N ARG A 165 -6.65 15.78 19.00
CA ARG A 165 -6.24 16.13 20.36
C ARG A 165 -5.26 17.28 20.29
N ARG A 166 -5.57 18.40 20.93
CA ARG A 166 -4.70 19.58 21.02
C ARG A 166 -4.32 19.81 22.47
N LYS A 167 -3.02 20.06 22.73
CA LYS A 167 -2.57 20.50 24.05
C LYS A 167 -2.62 22.01 24.11
N VAL A 168 -3.39 22.58 25.03
CA VAL A 168 -3.51 24.03 25.26
C VAL A 168 -3.39 24.27 26.75
N GLY A 169 -2.41 25.07 27.17
CA GLY A 169 -2.24 25.42 28.59
C GLY A 169 -1.99 24.25 29.55
N GLY A 170 -1.47 23.12 29.06
CA GLY A 170 -1.28 21.89 29.85
C GLY A 170 -2.45 20.89 29.80
N GLU A 171 -3.62 21.31 29.33
CA GLU A 171 -4.79 20.44 29.15
C GLU A 171 -4.85 19.85 27.74
N THR A 172 -5.41 18.65 27.61
CA THR A 172 -5.64 18.01 26.30
C THR A 172 -7.11 18.11 25.91
N ILE A 173 -7.40 18.94 24.91
CA ILE A 173 -8.74 19.14 24.38
C ILE A 173 -8.95 18.18 23.19
N LYS A 174 -10.00 17.36 23.25
CA LYS A 174 -10.43 16.48 22.15
C LYS A 174 -11.60 17.14 21.41
N SER A 175 -11.45 17.41 20.11
CA SER A 175 -12.50 17.97 19.26
C SER A 175 -12.73 17.11 18.03
N ALA A 176 -13.95 17.17 17.46
CA ALA A 176 -14.24 16.56 16.17
C ALA A 176 -13.51 17.31 15.03
N LEU A 177 -13.20 16.61 13.96
CA LEU A 177 -12.74 17.19 12.69
C LEU A 177 -13.94 17.54 11.80
N ASP A 178 -13.74 18.41 10.82
CA ASP A 178 -14.65 18.52 9.69
C ASP A 178 -14.44 17.37 8.68
N VAL A 179 -15.38 17.21 7.74
CA VAL A 179 -15.33 16.15 6.71
C VAL A 179 -14.02 16.19 5.91
N LYS A 180 -13.59 17.38 5.47
CA LYS A 180 -12.40 17.54 4.63
C LYS A 180 -11.14 17.10 5.37
N ALA A 181 -10.98 17.51 6.63
CA ALA A 181 -9.85 17.16 7.48
C ALA A 181 -9.81 15.66 7.79
N ALA A 182 -10.97 15.01 7.99
CA ALA A 182 -11.02 13.56 8.17
C ALA A 182 -10.69 12.78 6.89
N THR A 183 -11.14 13.23 5.72
CA THR A 183 -10.74 12.66 4.43
C THR A 183 -9.24 12.76 4.22
N VAL A 184 -8.64 13.92 4.46
CA VAL A 184 -7.17 14.09 4.40
C VAL A 184 -6.46 13.17 5.38
N ARG A 185 -7.04 12.94 6.57
CA ARG A 185 -6.47 12.04 7.58
C ARG A 185 -6.51 10.58 7.17
N ARG A 186 -7.64 10.13 6.65
CA ARG A 186 -7.83 8.80 6.03
C ARG A 186 -6.79 8.57 4.93
N ASP A 187 -6.66 9.52 4.01
CA ASP A 187 -5.72 9.42 2.91
C ASP A 187 -4.27 9.43 3.39
N THR A 188 -3.95 10.23 4.41
CA THR A 188 -2.61 10.24 5.03
C THR A 188 -2.28 8.89 5.67
N LEU A 189 -3.26 8.25 6.32
CA LEU A 189 -3.09 6.91 6.86
C LEU A 189 -2.85 5.88 5.74
N ALA A 190 -3.65 5.91 4.66
CA ALA A 190 -3.46 5.03 3.49
C ALA A 190 -2.06 5.16 2.89
N LYS A 191 -1.60 6.40 2.64
CA LYS A 191 -0.25 6.72 2.15
C LYS A 191 0.83 6.18 3.08
N THR A 192 0.63 6.32 4.39
CA THR A 192 1.60 5.89 5.40
C THR A 192 1.72 4.38 5.45
N LEU A 193 0.58 3.67 5.45
CA LEU A 193 0.54 2.21 5.42
C LEU A 193 1.26 1.67 4.18
N TYR A 194 0.93 2.18 3.00
CA TYR A 194 1.57 1.75 1.75
C TYR A 194 3.07 2.06 1.72
N SER A 195 3.47 3.27 2.15
CA SER A 195 4.89 3.64 2.22
C SER A 195 5.68 2.74 3.17
N LYS A 196 5.11 2.40 4.33
CA LYS A 196 5.78 1.50 5.30
C LYS A 196 5.86 0.07 4.80
N LEU A 197 4.83 -0.40 4.12
CA LEU A 197 4.86 -1.68 3.42
C LEU A 197 5.98 -1.71 2.38
N PHE A 198 6.06 -0.70 1.52
CA PHE A 198 7.09 -0.58 0.50
C PHE A 198 8.50 -0.58 1.11
N ASP A 199 8.74 0.24 2.14
CA ASP A 199 10.02 0.28 2.86
C ASP A 199 10.39 -1.10 3.42
N TRP A 200 9.41 -1.81 3.99
CA TRP A 200 9.62 -3.16 4.55
C TRP A 200 9.96 -4.19 3.45
N ILE A 201 9.29 -4.14 2.29
CA ILE A 201 9.60 -5.02 1.15
C ILE A 201 11.03 -4.76 0.67
N VAL A 202 11.43 -3.50 0.49
CA VAL A 202 12.81 -3.14 0.09
C VAL A 202 13.83 -3.66 1.11
N GLN A 203 13.53 -3.57 2.41
CA GLN A 203 14.40 -4.14 3.45
C GLN A 203 14.46 -5.67 3.39
N LYS A 204 13.34 -6.36 3.13
CA LYS A 204 13.30 -7.82 2.94
C LYS A 204 14.15 -8.25 1.74
N VAL A 205 14.00 -7.58 0.60
CA VAL A 205 14.81 -7.83 -0.60
C VAL A 205 16.30 -7.63 -0.29
N ASN A 206 16.67 -6.52 0.35
CA ASN A 206 18.07 -6.25 0.72
C ASN A 206 18.65 -7.32 1.66
N ARG A 207 17.86 -7.82 2.62
CA ARG A 207 18.29 -8.91 3.51
C ARG A 207 18.45 -10.23 2.75
N SER A 208 17.57 -10.50 1.80
CA SER A 208 17.62 -11.74 1.00
C SER A 208 18.80 -11.76 0.04
N ILE A 209 19.13 -10.64 -0.61
CA ILE A 209 20.25 -10.59 -1.55
C ILE A 209 21.60 -10.62 -0.82
N GLY A 210 21.66 -10.04 0.38
CA GLY A 210 22.87 -9.98 1.19
C GLY A 210 23.86 -8.93 0.69
N GLN A 211 24.66 -8.40 1.62
CA GLN A 211 25.71 -7.43 1.33
C GLN A 211 27.07 -7.97 1.73
N ASP A 212 28.06 -7.74 0.87
CA ASP A 212 29.46 -8.04 1.13
C ASP A 212 30.18 -6.77 1.62
N ALA A 213 30.56 -6.76 2.90
CA ALA A 213 31.31 -5.66 3.50
C ALA A 213 32.78 -5.60 3.02
N ASN A 214 33.30 -6.71 2.49
CA ASN A 214 34.68 -6.83 1.99
C ASN A 214 34.74 -6.76 0.46
N ALA A 215 33.68 -6.27 -0.18
CA ALA A 215 33.62 -6.12 -1.63
C ALA A 215 34.79 -5.25 -2.13
N MET A 216 35.46 -5.73 -3.18
CA MET A 216 36.60 -5.03 -3.77
C MET A 216 36.17 -3.99 -4.79
N ALA A 217 35.06 -4.22 -5.47
CA ALA A 217 34.50 -3.32 -6.45
C ALA A 217 32.97 -3.28 -6.34
N ILE A 218 32.40 -2.14 -6.72
CA ILE A 218 30.96 -1.90 -6.70
C ILE A 218 30.57 -1.26 -8.03
N ILE A 219 29.57 -1.82 -8.70
CA ILE A 219 28.92 -1.21 -9.87
C ILE A 219 27.54 -0.75 -9.45
N GLY A 220 27.30 0.56 -9.53
CA GLY A 220 26.02 1.18 -9.23
C GLY A 220 25.23 1.45 -10.51
N VAL A 221 24.00 0.97 -10.56
CA VAL A 221 23.00 1.32 -11.58
C VAL A 221 22.01 2.28 -10.92
N LEU A 222 21.90 3.48 -11.47
CA LEU A 222 20.92 4.48 -11.03
C LEU A 222 19.80 4.52 -12.06
N ASP A 223 18.59 4.22 -11.60
CA ASP A 223 17.36 4.28 -12.39
C ASP A 223 16.38 5.20 -11.67
N ILE A 224 16.28 6.45 -12.13
CA ILE A 224 15.40 7.46 -11.56
C ILE A 224 14.37 7.90 -12.59
N TYR A 225 13.25 8.43 -12.11
CA TYR A 225 12.24 9.02 -12.99
C TYR A 225 12.90 10.02 -13.95
N GLY A 226 12.52 9.92 -15.23
CA GLY A 226 12.93 10.88 -16.24
C GLY A 226 12.32 12.26 -15.97
N PHE A 227 12.70 13.24 -16.79
CA PHE A 227 11.95 14.50 -16.83
C PHE A 227 10.55 14.22 -17.38
N GLU A 228 9.54 14.51 -16.56
CA GLU A 228 8.11 14.46 -16.89
C GLU A 228 7.54 15.89 -16.99
#